data_AF-M5CFT9-F1
#
_entry.id   AF-M5CFT9-F1
#
_cell.length_a   1.000
_cell.length_b   1.000
_cell.length_c   1.000
_cell.angle_alpha   90.00
_cell.angle_beta   90.00
_cell.angle_gamma   90.00
#
_symmetry.space_group_name_H-M   'P 1'
#
loop_
_entity.id
_entity.type
_entity.pdbx_description
1 polymer ?
#
loop_
_entity_poly.entity_id
_entity_poly.type
_entity_poly.pdbx_seq_one_letter_code
_entity_poly.pdbx_strand_id
1 'polypeptide(L)'
;MFDKIKSKLHLDSHDPTRPSLQPTDECPAIAIDESYLFPIPVVTGFTTLPGCAASTLSPTQLDDKSLGIQKSTPGFSRRTVRVDGLDAYEASYPKGSINPQGNIKGGFGCYLERAEFEKARDVLFSYAIKFEEGFDFVKGGKLPGLYGGATPELAYGCSGGRQDGRDQCFSLRLMWRPKGTGEIYAYIPDVPSNHEALQNVPPKTHCNPDFGWSIARGSFAFVPGEWTTIAERVRLNDVGCANG
;
A
#
# COMPACT_ATOMS: atom_id res chain seq x y z
N MET A 1 -26.79 28.15 16.39
CA MET A 1 -25.48 27.90 15.74
C MET A 1 -24.85 26.64 16.34
N PHE A 2 -25.56 25.52 16.27
CA PHE A 2 -25.18 24.11 16.42
C PHE A 2 -26.51 23.36 16.10
N ASP A 3 -26.46 22.13 15.57
CA ASP A 3 -27.61 21.26 15.19
C ASP A 3 -28.11 21.18 13.73
N LYS A 4 -27.27 21.45 12.73
CA LYS A 4 -27.54 20.90 11.37
C LYS A 4 -26.25 20.52 10.67
N ILE A 5 -25.85 19.24 10.78
CA ILE A 5 -25.30 18.35 9.75
C ILE A 5 -25.13 16.96 10.42
N LYS A 6 -26.25 16.22 10.49
CA LYS A 6 -26.25 14.76 10.47
C LYS A 6 -27.12 14.37 9.28
N SER A 7 -26.58 14.54 8.07
CA SER A 7 -27.25 14.11 6.86
C SER A 7 -26.68 12.76 6.41
N LYS A 8 -27.47 11.73 6.68
CA LYS A 8 -27.75 10.60 5.79
C LYS A 8 -26.58 9.66 5.46
N LEU A 9 -26.27 8.78 6.41
CA LEU A 9 -26.06 7.36 6.09
C LEU A 9 -27.42 6.67 6.11
N HIS A 10 -27.77 6.05 5.00
CA HIS A 10 -28.89 5.12 4.78
C HIS A 10 -28.32 4.11 3.76
N LEU A 11 -28.36 2.80 3.93
CA LEU A 11 -29.09 1.92 4.85
C LEU A 11 -28.33 0.59 4.95
N ASP A 12 -28.15 0.06 6.16
CA ASP A 12 -28.21 -1.40 6.36
C ASP A 12 -29.64 -1.70 6.81
N SER A 13 -30.54 -1.92 5.84
CA SER A 13 -31.85 -2.51 6.14
C SER A 13 -31.67 -4.02 6.18
N HIS A 14 -31.71 -4.59 7.38
CA HIS A 14 -31.89 -6.03 7.56
C HIS A 14 -33.21 -6.45 6.90
N ASP A 15 -33.11 -7.24 5.84
CA ASP A 15 -34.24 -7.95 5.25
C ASP A 15 -34.43 -9.28 6.02
N PRO A 16 -35.52 -9.45 6.78
CA PRO A 16 -35.78 -10.65 7.58
C PRO A 16 -36.21 -11.86 6.74
N THR A 17 -36.29 -11.73 5.41
CA THR A 17 -36.69 -12.83 4.51
C THR A 17 -35.52 -13.54 3.81
N ARG A 18 -34.26 -13.12 4.06
CA ARG A 18 -33.09 -13.81 3.51
C ARG A 18 -32.84 -15.11 4.29
N PRO A 19 -32.95 -16.30 3.66
CA PRO A 19 -32.60 -17.55 4.33
C PRO A 19 -31.15 -17.48 4.82
N SER A 20 -30.93 -17.87 6.09
CA SER A 20 -29.59 -17.99 6.65
C SER A 20 -28.81 -19.00 5.82
N LEU A 21 -27.78 -18.55 5.12
CA LEU A 21 -26.80 -19.44 4.51
C LEU A 21 -26.17 -20.24 5.66
N GLN A 22 -26.49 -21.52 5.73
CA GLN A 22 -25.72 -22.46 6.54
C GLN A 22 -24.26 -22.43 6.04
N PRO A 23 -23.26 -22.62 6.93
CA PRO A 23 -21.87 -22.69 6.53
C PRO A 23 -21.68 -23.94 5.68
N THR A 24 -21.78 -23.75 4.37
CA THR A 24 -21.58 -24.77 3.36
C THR A 24 -20.19 -24.55 2.81
N ASP A 25 -19.35 -25.57 3.00
CA ASP A 25 -18.01 -25.75 2.42
C ASP A 25 -17.12 -24.50 2.40
N GLU A 26 -16.38 -24.28 3.49
CA GLU A 26 -15.21 -23.40 3.46
C GLU A 26 -14.23 -23.93 2.40
N CYS A 27 -14.26 -23.34 1.20
CA CYS A 27 -13.17 -23.51 0.26
C CYS A 27 -11.87 -23.19 1.01
N PRO A 28 -10.87 -24.09 1.00
CA PRO A 28 -9.62 -23.83 1.67
C PRO A 28 -9.05 -22.52 1.13
N ALA A 29 -8.60 -21.66 2.04
CA ALA A 29 -8.01 -20.39 1.66
C ALA A 29 -6.87 -20.64 0.66
N ILE A 30 -6.77 -19.77 -0.35
CA ILE A 30 -5.63 -19.85 -1.25
C ILE A 30 -4.34 -19.72 -0.43
N ALA A 31 -3.40 -20.63 -0.69
CA ALA A 31 -2.12 -20.64 0.01
C ALA A 31 -1.22 -19.54 -0.56
N ILE A 32 -0.90 -18.54 0.27
CA ILE A 32 0.17 -17.59 -0.02
C ILE A 32 1.49 -18.20 0.47
N ASP A 33 2.46 -18.35 -0.43
CA ASP A 33 3.79 -18.82 -0.06
C ASP A 33 4.49 -17.79 0.83
N GLU A 34 4.76 -18.19 2.08
CA GLU A 34 5.44 -17.36 3.08
C GLU A 34 6.80 -16.84 2.59
N SER A 35 7.51 -17.61 1.75
CA SER A 35 8.81 -17.20 1.23
C SER A 35 8.72 -15.99 0.27
N TYR A 36 7.56 -15.73 -0.32
CA TYR A 36 7.33 -14.53 -1.13
C TYR A 36 7.01 -13.30 -0.28
N LEU A 37 6.38 -13.48 0.88
CA LEU A 37 6.14 -12.40 1.84
C LEU A 37 7.39 -12.07 2.65
N PHE A 38 8.21 -13.07 2.94
CA PHE A 38 9.45 -12.95 3.74
C PHE A 38 10.65 -13.51 2.96
N PRO A 39 11.02 -12.89 1.83
CA PRO A 39 12.10 -13.41 0.96
C PRO A 39 13.51 -13.24 1.56
N ILE A 40 13.61 -12.62 2.74
CA ILE A 40 14.85 -12.43 3.49
C ILE A 40 14.57 -12.69 4.98
N PRO A 41 15.59 -13.02 5.78
CA PRO A 41 15.43 -13.17 7.23
C PRO A 41 14.88 -11.89 7.88
N VAL A 42 13.77 -12.03 8.62
CA VAL A 42 13.18 -10.94 9.40
C VAL A 42 13.49 -11.13 10.87
N VAL A 43 14.09 -10.11 11.51
CA VAL A 43 14.55 -10.18 12.90
C VAL A 43 13.38 -10.02 13.89
N THR A 44 12.43 -9.13 13.56
CA THR A 44 11.23 -8.88 14.36
C THR A 44 10.18 -8.21 13.48
N GLY A 45 8.91 -8.35 13.85
CA GLY A 45 7.81 -7.66 13.19
C GLY A 45 6.47 -8.32 13.50
N PHE A 46 5.51 -8.11 12.61
CA PHE A 46 4.20 -8.74 12.69
C PHE A 46 3.74 -9.18 11.30
N THR A 47 2.72 -10.03 11.29
CA THR A 47 2.07 -10.50 10.07
C THR A 47 0.59 -10.67 10.27
N THR A 48 -0.20 -10.38 9.24
CA THR A 48 -1.62 -10.72 9.17
C THR A 48 -1.86 -12.03 8.43
N LEU A 49 -0.81 -12.71 7.95
CA LEU A 49 -0.94 -13.99 7.27
C LEU A 49 -1.39 -15.07 8.27
N PRO A 50 -2.58 -15.68 8.08
CA PRO A 50 -3.06 -16.73 8.97
C PRO A 50 -2.12 -17.93 8.97
N GLY A 51 -1.79 -18.44 10.16
CA GLY A 51 -0.98 -19.65 10.30
C GLY A 51 0.51 -19.50 9.97
N CYS A 52 1.01 -18.26 9.82
CA CYS A 52 2.43 -18.02 9.52
C CYS A 52 3.37 -18.73 10.50
N ALA A 53 4.36 -19.46 9.96
CA ALA A 53 5.30 -20.26 10.74
C ALA A 53 6.53 -19.46 11.23
N ALA A 54 6.72 -18.22 10.77
CA ALA A 54 7.86 -17.39 11.12
C ALA A 54 7.83 -16.97 12.60
N SER A 55 8.68 -17.58 13.42
CA SER A 55 8.73 -17.37 14.88
C SER A 55 9.17 -15.97 15.32
N THR A 56 9.80 -15.20 14.43
CA THR A 56 10.20 -13.81 14.68
C THR A 56 9.08 -12.80 14.45
N LEU A 57 7.94 -13.24 13.91
CA LEU A 57 6.79 -12.39 13.61
C LEU A 57 5.65 -12.66 14.58
N SER A 58 5.07 -11.58 15.10
CA SER A 58 3.85 -11.67 15.91
C SER A 58 2.61 -11.70 15.00
N PRO A 59 1.71 -12.69 15.13
CA PRO A 59 0.43 -12.66 14.45
C PRO A 59 -0.39 -11.44 14.87
N THR A 60 -1.01 -10.76 13.90
CA THR A 60 -1.91 -9.63 14.14
C THR A 60 -3.15 -9.72 13.27
N GLN A 61 -4.22 -9.03 13.68
CA GLN A 61 -5.46 -8.98 12.91
C GLN A 61 -5.36 -7.97 11.77
N LEU A 62 -6.02 -8.25 10.64
CA LEU A 62 -6.16 -7.31 9.54
C LEU A 62 -7.27 -6.29 9.83
N ASP A 63 -6.98 -5.39 10.78
CA ASP A 63 -7.85 -4.28 11.15
C ASP A 63 -7.04 -3.02 11.52
N ASP A 64 -7.71 -1.88 11.47
CA ASP A 64 -7.06 -0.57 11.60
C ASP A 64 -6.38 -0.37 12.94
N LYS A 65 -6.96 -0.91 14.01
CA LYS A 65 -6.45 -0.75 15.37
C LYS A 65 -5.21 -1.61 15.56
N SER A 66 -5.29 -2.87 15.16
CA SER A 66 -4.22 -3.87 15.31
C SER A 66 -3.01 -3.55 14.45
N LEU A 67 -3.21 -2.92 13.29
CA LEU A 67 -2.15 -2.46 12.42
C LEU A 67 -1.56 -1.10 12.82
N GLY A 68 -2.21 -0.33 13.69
CA GLY A 68 -1.77 1.03 14.03
C GLY A 68 -1.99 2.02 12.89
N ILE A 69 -3.12 1.91 12.19
CA ILE A 69 -3.42 2.77 11.06
C ILE A 69 -3.81 4.18 11.51
N GLN A 70 -3.12 5.16 10.94
CA GLN A 70 -3.28 6.59 11.19
C GLN A 70 -3.58 7.35 9.89
N LYS A 71 -3.99 8.62 10.06
CA LYS A 71 -4.16 9.61 8.98
C LYS A 71 -4.92 9.07 7.76
N SER A 72 -5.98 8.32 8.03
CA SER A 72 -6.85 7.74 7.01
C SER A 72 -7.58 8.81 6.23
N THR A 73 -7.82 8.55 4.93
CA THR A 73 -8.65 9.44 4.11
C THR A 73 -10.06 9.52 4.72
N PRO A 74 -10.58 10.73 5.01
CA PRO A 74 -11.92 10.88 5.58
C PRO A 74 -13.03 10.33 4.67
N GLY A 75 -13.99 9.62 5.28
CA GLY A 75 -15.18 9.14 4.59
C GLY A 75 -14.97 7.91 3.71
N PHE A 76 -13.94 7.12 4.01
CA PHE A 76 -13.78 5.75 3.54
C PHE A 76 -13.78 4.79 4.74
N SER A 77 -14.69 3.82 4.75
CA SER A 77 -14.53 2.64 5.59
C SER A 77 -13.65 1.64 4.84
N ARG A 78 -12.50 1.28 5.41
CA ARG A 78 -11.73 0.13 4.94
C ARG A 78 -12.53 -1.10 5.33
N ARG A 79 -13.31 -1.61 4.38
CA ARG A 79 -14.05 -2.85 4.58
C ARG A 79 -13.04 -3.99 4.49
N THR A 80 -12.97 -4.80 5.53
CA THR A 80 -12.38 -6.12 5.43
C THR A 80 -13.39 -7.04 4.76
N VAL A 81 -13.02 -7.60 3.62
CA VAL A 81 -13.81 -8.59 2.86
C VAL A 81 -13.09 -9.92 2.87
N ARG A 82 -13.82 -11.01 2.67
CA ARG A 82 -13.22 -12.34 2.53
C ARG A 82 -13.23 -12.76 1.06
N VAL A 83 -12.05 -12.94 0.48
CA VAL A 83 -11.85 -13.29 -0.93
C VAL A 83 -10.91 -14.48 -1.00
N ASP A 84 -11.32 -15.55 -1.68
CA ASP A 84 -10.56 -16.81 -1.79
C ASP A 84 -10.10 -17.36 -0.42
N GLY A 85 -10.96 -17.19 0.60
CA GLY A 85 -10.70 -17.60 1.98
C GLY A 85 -9.70 -16.73 2.76
N LEU A 86 -9.22 -15.62 2.19
CA LEU A 86 -8.36 -14.64 2.86
C LEU A 86 -9.15 -13.39 3.24
N ASP A 87 -8.88 -12.85 4.43
CA ASP A 87 -9.34 -11.52 4.80
C ASP A 87 -8.46 -10.47 4.09
N ALA A 88 -9.11 -9.48 3.47
CA ALA A 88 -8.44 -8.47 2.66
C ALA A 88 -9.09 -7.09 2.84
N TYR A 89 -8.30 -6.03 2.79
CA TYR A 89 -8.85 -4.69 2.65
C TYR A 89 -9.33 -4.44 1.22
N GLU A 90 -10.58 -4.03 1.08
CA GLU A 90 -11.17 -3.68 -0.21
C GLU A 90 -10.88 -2.22 -0.59
N ALA A 91 -10.38 -2.00 -1.80
CA ALA A 91 -10.30 -0.68 -2.42
C ALA A 91 -11.25 -0.62 -3.63
N SER A 92 -12.33 0.17 -3.51
CA SER A 92 -13.28 0.37 -4.60
C SER A 92 -12.88 1.55 -5.48
N TYR A 93 -12.91 1.37 -6.81
CA TYR A 93 -12.58 2.41 -7.79
C TYR A 93 -13.77 2.66 -8.75
N PRO A 94 -14.80 3.41 -8.33
CA PRO A 94 -15.94 3.72 -9.19
C PRO A 94 -15.51 4.42 -10.49
N LYS A 95 -16.23 4.18 -11.58
CA LYS A 95 -15.96 4.81 -12.88
C LYS A 95 -15.88 6.33 -12.75
N GLY A 96 -14.78 6.91 -13.22
CA GLY A 96 -14.53 8.35 -13.15
C GLY A 96 -13.90 8.84 -11.83
N SER A 97 -13.69 7.95 -10.86
CA SER A 97 -12.86 8.28 -9.69
C SER A 97 -11.38 8.42 -10.08
N ILE A 98 -10.67 9.31 -9.39
CA ILE A 98 -9.24 9.57 -9.64
C ILE A 98 -8.43 9.49 -8.33
N ASN A 99 -9.03 9.93 -7.23
CA ASN A 99 -8.43 9.87 -5.91
C ASN A 99 -9.52 9.85 -4.82
N PRO A 100 -9.16 9.47 -3.58
CA PRO A 100 -10.13 9.35 -2.48
C PRO A 100 -10.78 10.69 -2.06
N GLN A 101 -10.21 11.83 -2.44
CA GLN A 101 -10.72 13.17 -2.11
C GLN A 101 -11.54 13.81 -3.25
N GLY A 102 -11.72 13.10 -4.38
CA GLY A 102 -12.48 13.58 -5.53
C GLY A 102 -14.00 13.57 -5.30
N ASN A 103 -14.74 14.25 -6.19
CA ASN A 103 -16.21 14.24 -6.20
C ASN A 103 -16.78 12.82 -6.33
N ILE A 104 -16.18 12.02 -7.21
CA ILE A 104 -16.37 10.57 -7.24
C ILE A 104 -15.20 9.96 -6.48
N LYS A 105 -15.48 9.52 -5.27
CA LYS A 105 -14.48 8.94 -4.37
C LYS A 105 -14.07 7.55 -4.88
N GLY A 106 -12.76 7.27 -4.93
CA GLY A 106 -12.23 5.93 -5.23
C GLY A 106 -10.86 5.68 -4.60
N GLY A 107 -10.62 4.42 -4.22
CA GLY A 107 -9.48 3.96 -3.43
C GLY A 107 -9.49 4.48 -2.00
N PHE A 108 -8.43 4.21 -1.25
CA PHE A 108 -8.18 4.84 0.05
C PHE A 108 -6.69 5.10 0.23
N GLY A 109 -6.35 5.93 1.21
CA GLY A 109 -4.99 6.16 1.66
C GLY A 109 -4.93 6.28 3.17
N CYS A 110 -3.86 5.79 3.76
CA CYS A 110 -3.56 5.83 5.19
C CYS A 110 -2.09 5.56 5.44
N TYR A 111 -1.66 5.77 6.69
CA TYR A 111 -0.30 5.49 7.13
C TYR A 111 -0.36 4.42 8.21
N LEU A 112 0.59 3.49 8.17
CA LEU A 112 0.83 2.55 9.26
C LEU A 112 1.89 3.17 10.15
N GLU A 113 1.56 3.40 11.42
CA GLU A 113 2.45 4.01 12.40
C GLU A 113 2.57 3.09 13.62
N ARG A 114 3.78 2.58 13.87
CA ARG A 114 4.11 1.77 15.04
C ARG A 114 5.46 2.16 15.59
N ALA A 115 5.54 2.29 16.92
CA ALA A 115 6.73 2.71 17.63
C ALA A 115 7.97 1.82 17.32
N GLU A 116 7.75 0.54 17.01
CA GLU A 116 8.83 -0.40 16.66
C GLU A 116 9.59 -0.03 15.38
N PHE A 117 9.01 0.78 14.49
CA PHE A 117 9.65 1.19 13.24
C PHE A 117 10.29 2.58 13.29
N GLU A 118 10.07 3.36 14.36
CA GLU A 118 10.55 4.75 14.44
C GLU A 118 12.07 4.90 14.27
N LYS A 119 12.83 3.87 14.64
CA LYS A 119 14.30 3.83 14.56
C LYS A 119 14.82 2.80 13.57
N ALA A 120 13.94 2.16 12.80
CA ALA A 120 14.35 1.13 11.86
C ALA A 120 15.10 1.75 10.68
N ARG A 121 16.20 1.09 10.27
CA ARG A 121 17.00 1.49 9.10
C ARG A 121 16.95 0.46 7.96
N ASP A 122 16.30 -0.67 8.18
CA ASP A 122 16.13 -1.75 7.21
C ASP A 122 14.76 -2.37 7.50
N VAL A 123 13.80 -2.14 6.61
CA VAL A 123 12.40 -2.53 6.79
C VAL A 123 11.95 -3.32 5.57
N LEU A 124 11.31 -4.45 5.82
CA LEU A 124 10.57 -5.21 4.84
C LEU A 124 9.08 -4.97 5.05
N PHE A 125 8.38 -4.53 4.01
CA PHE A 125 6.93 -4.45 3.96
C PHE A 125 6.42 -5.29 2.80
N SER A 126 5.56 -6.24 3.09
CA SER A 126 5.01 -7.16 2.10
C SER A 126 3.52 -7.33 2.27
N TYR A 127 2.85 -7.62 1.15
CA TYR A 127 1.42 -7.85 1.10
C TYR A 127 1.06 -8.64 -0.16
N ALA A 128 -0.05 -9.38 -0.10
CA ALA A 128 -0.70 -9.92 -1.28
C ALA A 128 -1.75 -8.93 -1.78
N ILE A 129 -1.86 -8.77 -3.09
CA ILE A 129 -2.87 -7.94 -3.75
C ILE A 129 -3.55 -8.71 -4.87
N LYS A 130 -4.86 -8.53 -5.03
CA LYS A 130 -5.62 -9.04 -6.16
C LYS A 130 -6.33 -7.88 -6.84
N PHE A 131 -6.10 -7.73 -8.13
CA PHE A 131 -6.97 -6.92 -8.98
C PHE A 131 -8.12 -7.83 -9.42
N GLU A 132 -9.36 -7.35 -9.33
CA GLU A 132 -10.53 -8.14 -9.74
C GLU A 132 -10.40 -8.60 -11.19
N GLU A 133 -10.98 -9.74 -11.54
CA GLU A 133 -11.05 -10.21 -12.92
C GLU A 133 -11.59 -9.09 -13.84
N GLY A 134 -10.93 -8.85 -14.97
CA GLY A 134 -11.29 -7.77 -15.88
C GLY A 134 -11.00 -6.34 -15.39
N PHE A 135 -10.24 -6.14 -14.31
CA PHE A 135 -9.85 -4.81 -13.83
C PHE A 135 -9.17 -3.97 -14.93
N ASP A 136 -9.73 -2.79 -15.22
CA ASP A 136 -9.16 -1.85 -16.17
C ASP A 136 -8.10 -0.98 -15.49
N PHE A 137 -6.83 -1.22 -15.79
CA PHE A 137 -5.70 -0.46 -15.25
C PHE A 137 -5.64 1.00 -15.75
N VAL A 138 -6.36 1.34 -16.82
CA VAL A 138 -6.44 2.67 -17.44
C VAL A 138 -5.04 3.30 -17.62
N LYS A 139 -4.75 4.42 -16.94
CA LYS A 139 -3.46 5.13 -16.98
C LYS A 139 -2.52 4.77 -15.82
N GLY A 140 -3.01 4.00 -14.85
CA GLY A 140 -2.28 3.68 -13.63
C GLY A 140 -2.91 4.19 -12.34
N GLY A 141 -2.37 3.74 -11.21
CA GLY A 141 -2.80 4.09 -9.87
C GLY A 141 -1.73 3.76 -8.83
N LYS A 142 -1.96 4.16 -7.58
CA LYS A 142 -0.97 4.07 -6.49
C LYS A 142 -1.22 2.83 -5.66
N LEU A 143 -0.15 2.20 -5.24
CA LEU A 143 -0.12 1.06 -4.34
C LEU A 143 0.59 1.41 -3.03
N PRO A 144 0.35 0.65 -1.96
CA PRO A 144 1.10 0.78 -0.72
C PRO A 144 2.61 0.62 -0.93
N GLY A 145 3.38 1.34 -0.12
CA GLY A 145 4.83 1.21 -0.03
C GLY A 145 5.38 2.03 1.12
N LEU A 146 6.69 1.90 1.35
CA LEU A 146 7.40 2.43 2.51
C LEU A 146 7.62 3.95 2.40
N TYR A 147 7.73 4.59 3.56
CA TYR A 147 7.97 6.03 3.68
C TYR A 147 8.83 6.30 4.93
N GLY A 148 9.41 7.48 4.99
CA GLY A 148 10.16 7.92 6.15
C GLY A 148 10.59 9.38 6.05
N GLY A 149 11.20 9.88 7.11
CA GLY A 149 11.72 11.24 7.14
C GLY A 149 12.49 11.54 8.41
N ALA A 150 13.04 12.75 8.48
CA ALA A 150 13.89 13.21 9.58
C ALA A 150 13.12 13.32 10.91
N THR A 151 11.81 13.53 10.85
CA THR A 151 10.89 13.48 12.00
C THR A 151 9.59 12.81 11.58
N PRO A 152 8.76 12.32 12.55
CA PRO A 152 7.44 11.80 12.25
C PRO A 152 6.60 12.78 11.41
N GLU A 153 6.61 14.08 11.75
CA GLU A 153 5.82 15.10 11.05
C GLU A 153 6.26 15.27 9.59
N LEU A 154 7.57 15.22 9.33
CA LEU A 154 8.14 15.40 8.00
C LEU A 154 7.95 14.17 7.11
N ALA A 155 7.85 12.96 7.70
CA ALA A 155 7.70 11.70 6.97
C ALA A 155 6.47 11.68 6.03
N TYR A 156 5.39 12.37 6.39
CA TYR A 156 4.17 12.48 5.55
C TYR A 156 4.31 13.44 4.37
N GLY A 157 5.42 14.18 4.29
CA GLY A 157 5.61 15.30 3.38
C GLY A 157 5.90 14.92 1.93
N CYS A 158 6.38 13.71 1.67
CA CYS A 158 6.90 13.30 0.36
C CYS A 158 5.82 12.71 -0.55
N SER A 159 4.83 13.53 -0.90
CA SER A 159 3.75 13.16 -1.82
C SER A 159 3.16 14.36 -2.57
N GLY A 160 2.31 14.08 -3.57
CA GLY A 160 1.42 15.09 -4.16
C GLY A 160 2.07 16.23 -4.96
N GLY A 161 3.37 16.14 -5.29
CA GLY A 161 4.06 17.21 -6.00
C GLY A 161 4.53 18.38 -5.11
N ARG A 162 4.42 18.28 -3.78
CA ARG A 162 4.93 19.31 -2.85
C ARG A 162 6.43 19.50 -3.03
N GLN A 163 6.94 20.71 -3.25
CA GLN A 163 8.37 20.95 -3.47
C GLN A 163 9.16 21.25 -2.17
N ASP A 164 8.52 21.80 -1.15
CA ASP A 164 9.18 22.20 0.08
C ASP A 164 9.55 21.01 0.97
N GLY A 165 10.81 20.94 1.42
CA GLY A 165 11.29 19.94 2.38
C GLY A 165 11.36 18.51 1.84
N ARG A 166 11.42 18.32 0.50
CA ARG A 166 11.55 17.00 -0.15
C ARG A 166 12.84 16.26 0.21
N ASP A 167 13.85 16.97 0.64
CA ASP A 167 15.13 16.44 1.10
C ASP A 167 15.06 15.89 2.54
N GLN A 168 13.96 16.14 3.26
CA GLN A 168 13.78 15.72 4.65
C GLN A 168 12.87 14.48 4.81
N CYS A 169 12.40 13.91 3.71
CA CYS A 169 11.57 12.72 3.69
C CYS A 169 11.84 11.87 2.45
N PHE A 170 11.27 10.68 2.43
CA PHE A 170 11.15 9.87 1.22
C PHE A 170 9.81 9.12 1.22
N SER A 171 9.33 8.79 0.03
CA SER A 171 8.33 7.74 -0.15
C SER A 171 8.69 6.85 -1.32
N LEU A 172 8.65 5.54 -1.10
CA LEU A 172 8.89 4.51 -2.09
C LEU A 172 7.57 3.76 -2.20
N ARG A 173 6.64 4.31 -2.97
CA ARG A 173 5.37 3.64 -3.25
C ARG A 173 5.52 2.84 -4.52
N LEU A 174 4.64 1.88 -4.72
CA LEU A 174 4.49 1.25 -6.04
C LEU A 174 3.37 1.94 -6.82
N MET A 175 3.42 1.80 -8.14
CA MET A 175 2.31 2.16 -9.01
C MET A 175 2.06 1.06 -10.03
N TRP A 176 0.79 0.81 -10.32
CA TRP A 176 0.44 0.17 -11.59
C TRP A 176 0.32 1.22 -12.69
N ARG A 177 0.48 0.77 -13.92
CA ARG A 177 0.44 1.52 -15.17
C ARG A 177 -0.46 0.77 -16.17
N PRO A 178 -0.69 1.28 -17.40
CA PRO A 178 -1.56 0.60 -18.37
C PRO A 178 -1.17 -0.88 -18.54
N LYS A 179 -2.17 -1.75 -18.73
CA LYS A 179 -1.99 -3.21 -18.88
C LYS A 179 -1.32 -3.90 -17.68
N GLY A 180 -1.43 -3.31 -16.48
CA GLY A 180 -0.94 -3.91 -15.25
C GLY A 180 0.56 -3.79 -15.03
N THR A 181 1.32 -3.15 -15.93
CA THR A 181 2.77 -2.96 -15.72
C THR A 181 3.04 -2.21 -14.43
N GLY A 182 4.02 -2.65 -13.66
CA GLY A 182 4.37 -2.06 -12.38
C GLY A 182 5.59 -1.15 -12.44
N GLU A 183 5.74 -0.28 -11.44
CA GLU A 183 6.93 0.53 -11.21
C GLU A 183 7.10 0.85 -9.72
N ILE A 184 8.31 1.23 -9.34
CA ILE A 184 8.54 1.99 -8.11
C ILE A 184 8.29 3.46 -8.44
N TYR A 185 7.46 4.12 -7.64
CA TYR A 185 7.14 5.53 -7.73
C TYR A 185 7.72 6.28 -6.53
N ALA A 186 8.94 6.78 -6.72
CA ALA A 186 9.80 7.27 -5.66
C ALA A 186 9.76 8.79 -5.51
N TYR A 187 9.56 9.27 -4.30
CA TYR A 187 9.97 10.60 -3.86
C TYR A 187 11.21 10.42 -3.01
N ILE A 188 12.35 10.85 -3.51
CA ILE A 188 13.65 10.77 -2.85
C ILE A 188 14.38 12.11 -3.04
N PRO A 189 15.38 12.43 -2.20
CA PRO A 189 16.16 13.64 -2.36
C PRO A 189 16.75 13.78 -3.78
N ASP A 190 16.61 14.95 -4.37
CA ASP A 190 17.10 15.25 -5.72
C ASP A 190 18.59 15.61 -5.68
N VAL A 191 19.44 14.60 -5.52
CA VAL A 191 20.90 14.74 -5.40
C VAL A 191 21.63 13.94 -6.48
N PRO A 192 22.85 14.35 -6.90
CA PRO A 192 23.57 13.69 -7.99
C PRO A 192 23.75 12.18 -7.84
N SER A 193 24.03 11.70 -6.61
CA SER A 193 24.19 10.27 -6.35
C SER A 193 22.93 9.45 -6.59
N ASN A 194 21.75 10.02 -6.33
CA ASN A 194 20.47 9.33 -6.60
C ASN A 194 20.19 9.28 -8.11
N HIS A 195 20.55 10.33 -8.86
CA HIS A 195 20.48 10.29 -10.32
C HIS A 195 21.40 9.23 -10.89
N GLU A 196 22.67 9.21 -10.46
CA GLU A 196 23.67 8.23 -10.90
C GLU A 196 23.17 6.79 -10.68
N ALA A 197 22.63 6.50 -9.50
CA ALA A 197 22.14 5.17 -9.14
C ALA A 197 20.85 4.75 -9.89
N LEU A 198 19.93 5.69 -10.16
CA LEU A 198 18.55 5.32 -10.53
C LEU A 198 18.16 5.64 -11.97
N GLN A 199 18.70 6.70 -12.56
CA GLN A 199 18.20 7.25 -13.83
C GLN A 199 18.25 6.25 -15.00
N ASN A 200 19.17 5.27 -14.92
CA ASN A 200 19.41 4.26 -15.94
C ASN A 200 18.92 2.86 -15.55
N VAL A 201 18.19 2.72 -14.44
CA VAL A 201 17.65 1.41 -14.02
C VAL A 201 16.67 0.88 -15.07
N PRO A 202 16.92 -0.31 -15.65
CA PRO A 202 16.03 -0.90 -16.64
C PRO A 202 14.75 -1.44 -15.99
N PRO A 203 13.69 -1.73 -16.77
CA PRO A 203 13.59 -1.54 -18.22
C PRO A 203 13.31 -0.08 -18.64
N LYS A 204 12.80 0.75 -17.73
CA LYS A 204 12.53 2.16 -18.00
C LYS A 204 12.47 2.98 -16.71
N THR A 205 13.37 3.94 -16.57
CA THR A 205 13.29 4.97 -15.53
C THR A 205 12.97 6.34 -16.15
N HIS A 206 12.17 7.13 -15.46
CA HIS A 206 11.86 8.51 -15.78
C HIS A 206 11.88 9.35 -14.50
N CYS A 207 12.98 10.08 -14.30
CA CYS A 207 13.11 11.07 -13.24
C CYS A 207 12.26 12.29 -13.59
N ASN A 208 11.24 12.56 -12.78
CA ASN A 208 10.34 13.69 -12.97
C ASN A 208 10.73 14.81 -12.00
N PRO A 209 10.89 16.08 -12.44
CA PRO A 209 11.25 17.18 -11.54
C PRO A 209 10.07 17.60 -10.63
N ASP A 210 8.84 17.48 -11.12
CA ASP A 210 7.64 17.97 -10.43
C ASP A 210 7.03 16.92 -9.49
N PHE A 211 7.18 15.65 -9.84
CA PHE A 211 6.52 14.52 -9.18
C PHE A 211 7.51 13.41 -8.82
N GLY A 212 6.99 12.25 -8.42
CA GLY A 212 7.82 11.10 -8.11
C GLY A 212 8.51 10.57 -9.37
N TRP A 213 9.69 9.99 -9.18
CA TRP A 213 10.43 9.29 -10.22
C TRP A 213 9.76 7.93 -10.46
N SER A 214 9.56 7.61 -11.73
CA SER A 214 9.12 6.28 -12.15
C SER A 214 10.36 5.45 -12.38
N ILE A 215 10.62 4.46 -11.54
CA ILE A 215 11.82 3.63 -11.58
C ILE A 215 11.44 2.22 -12.04
N ALA A 216 12.23 1.66 -12.96
CA ALA A 216 12.09 0.29 -13.47
C ALA A 216 10.68 -0.05 -14.01
N ARG A 217 9.96 0.90 -14.61
CA ARG A 217 8.60 0.67 -15.11
C ARG A 217 8.55 -0.47 -16.11
N GLY A 218 7.81 -1.52 -15.78
CA GLY A 218 7.64 -2.72 -16.59
C GLY A 218 8.51 -3.89 -16.15
N SER A 219 9.27 -3.77 -15.06
CA SER A 219 10.04 -4.89 -14.49
C SER A 219 9.15 -5.98 -13.88
N PHE A 220 7.91 -5.65 -13.54
CA PHE A 220 6.86 -6.58 -13.11
C PHE A 220 5.51 -6.16 -13.69
N ALA A 221 4.51 -7.03 -13.62
CA ALA A 221 3.16 -6.74 -14.04
C ALA A 221 2.14 -7.48 -13.17
N PHE A 222 0.94 -6.90 -13.06
CA PHE A 222 -0.21 -7.49 -12.39
C PHE A 222 -1.15 -8.12 -13.40
N VAL A 223 -1.60 -9.33 -13.08
CA VAL A 223 -2.62 -10.04 -13.85
C VAL A 223 -3.95 -9.93 -13.10
N PRO A 224 -4.99 -9.34 -13.69
CA PRO A 224 -6.34 -9.33 -13.12
C PRO A 224 -6.81 -10.76 -12.83
N GLY A 225 -7.59 -10.94 -11.76
CA GLY A 225 -8.10 -12.25 -11.34
C GLY A 225 -7.12 -13.08 -10.50
N GLU A 226 -5.85 -12.67 -10.40
CA GLU A 226 -4.81 -13.42 -9.68
C GLU A 226 -4.30 -12.66 -8.43
N TRP A 227 -3.95 -13.41 -7.39
CA TRP A 227 -3.20 -12.88 -6.25
C TRP A 227 -1.74 -12.71 -6.64
N THR A 228 -1.20 -11.52 -6.41
CA THR A 228 0.22 -11.21 -6.58
C THR A 228 0.80 -10.83 -5.23
N THR A 229 1.88 -11.50 -4.82
CA THR A 229 2.64 -11.10 -3.62
C THR A 229 3.66 -10.03 -3.97
N ILE A 230 3.73 -8.99 -3.15
CA ILE A 230 4.70 -7.91 -3.25
C ILE A 230 5.51 -7.90 -1.95
N ALA A 231 6.82 -7.78 -2.08
CA ALA A 231 7.73 -7.56 -0.98
C ALA A 231 8.66 -6.38 -1.32
N GLU A 232 8.58 -5.32 -0.52
CA GLU A 232 9.40 -4.14 -0.64
C GLU A 232 10.34 -4.05 0.56
N ARG A 233 11.65 -4.04 0.29
CA ARG A 233 12.67 -3.78 1.30
C ARG A 233 13.27 -2.40 1.07
N VAL A 234 13.30 -1.59 2.12
CA VAL A 234 14.02 -0.32 2.13
C VAL A 234 15.08 -0.34 3.20
N ARG A 235 16.32 -0.11 2.78
CA ARG A 235 17.44 0.15 3.67
C ARG A 235 17.84 1.62 3.54
N LEU A 236 18.03 2.27 4.66
CA LEU A 236 18.52 3.65 4.69
C LEU A 236 20.03 3.67 4.51
N ASN A 237 20.48 4.62 3.71
CA ASN A 237 21.90 4.93 3.61
C ASN A 237 22.45 5.45 4.94
N ASP A 238 23.76 5.37 5.10
CA ASP A 238 24.48 6.13 6.13
C ASP A 238 24.51 7.61 5.77
N VAL A 239 24.44 8.47 6.79
CA VAL A 239 24.44 9.92 6.60
C VAL A 239 25.73 10.32 5.87
N GLY A 240 25.58 10.94 4.70
CA GLY A 240 26.69 11.34 3.84
C GLY A 240 27.16 10.28 2.83
N CYS A 241 26.58 9.08 2.85
CA CYS A 241 26.91 7.97 1.94
C CYS A 241 25.74 7.63 1.02
N ALA A 242 26.04 7.09 -0.17
CA ALA A 242 25.07 6.56 -1.12
C ALA A 242 25.09 5.02 -1.11
N ASN A 243 24.77 4.42 0.05
CA ASN A 243 24.85 2.97 0.30
C ASN A 243 23.54 2.35 0.84
N GLY A 244 22.42 3.02 0.57
CA GLY A 244 21.07 2.54 0.88
C GLY A 244 20.64 1.41 -0.03
#